data_AF-A0A1F9NRT2-F1
#
_entry.id   AF-A0A1F9NRT2-F1
#
_cell.length_a   1.000
_cell.length_b   1.000
_cell.length_c   1.000
_cell.angle_alpha   90.00
_cell.angle_beta   90.00
_cell.angle_gamma   90.00
#
_symmetry.space_group_name_H-M   'P 1'
#
loop_
_entity.id
_entity.type
_entity.pdbx_description
1 polymer ?
#
loop_
_entity_poly.entity_id
_entity_poly.type
_entity_poly.pdbx_seq_one_letter_code
_entity_poly.pdbx_strand_id
1 'polypeptide(L)' 'MATPERQILLCQSFRVKGDPKGICHKQTDGFLQYIEEEILDRGLDMQVVSTGCLKQCESGPIMVIQPDNWWF' A
#
# COMPACT_ATOMS: atom_id res chain seq x y z
N MET A 1 -7.57 8.45 19.24
CA MET A 1 -6.50 8.37 18.23
C MET A 1 -6.85 9.37 17.15
N ALA A 2 -5.91 10.20 16.71
CA ALA A 2 -6.15 11.09 15.57
C ALA A 2 -6.33 10.23 14.31
N THR A 3 -7.35 10.54 13.50
CA THR A 3 -7.56 9.91 12.20
C THR A 3 -6.68 10.66 11.19
N PRO A 4 -5.80 9.98 10.43
CA PRO A 4 -4.97 10.65 9.44
C PRO A 4 -5.84 11.28 8.35
N GLU A 5 -5.41 12.39 7.76
CA GLU A 5 -6.10 13.04 6.64
C GLU A 5 -6.30 12.07 5.47
N ARG A 6 -5.27 11.26 5.15
CA ARG A 6 -5.33 10.25 4.09
C ARG A 6 -4.70 8.93 4.49
N GLN A 7 -5.19 7.87 3.85
CA GLN A 7 -4.63 6.53 4.01
C GLN A 7 -4.17 5.99 2.65
N ILE A 8 -2.96 5.45 2.62
CA ILE A 8 -2.39 4.79 1.47
C ILE A 8 -2.51 3.29 1.68
N LEU A 9 -3.40 2.64 0.94
CA LEU A 9 -3.57 1.20 0.92
C LEU A 9 -2.63 0.61 -0.13
N LEU A 10 -1.56 -0.04 0.32
CA LEU A 10 -0.59 -0.67 -0.57
C LEU A 10 -0.82 -2.18 -0.62
N CYS A 11 -1.11 -2.72 -1.80
CA CYS A 11 -1.32 -4.14 -2.00
C CYS A 11 0.01 -4.90 -1.92
N GLN A 12 0.21 -5.72 -0.89
CA GLN A 12 1.37 -6.61 -0.78
C GLN A 12 1.04 -8.08 -1.09
N SER A 13 -0.12 -8.33 -1.71
CA SER A 13 -0.58 -9.68 -2.07
C SER A 13 -0.62 -10.67 -0.91
N PHE A 14 -0.85 -10.20 0.33
CA PHE A 14 -1.02 -11.11 1.46
C PHE A 14 -2.19 -12.06 1.21
N ARG A 15 -1.94 -13.35 1.45
CA ARG A 15 -2.95 -14.41 1.38
C ARG A 15 -3.01 -15.06 2.75
N VAL A 16 -4.22 -15.29 3.25
CA VAL A 16 -4.47 -15.90 4.57
C VAL A 16 -3.89 -17.33 4.66
N LYS A 17 -3.76 -18.02 3.51
CA LYS A 17 -3.09 -19.32 3.40
C LYS A 17 -2.28 -19.38 2.10
N GLY A 18 -0.95 -19.45 2.23
CA GLY A 18 -0.02 -19.68 1.12
C GLY A 18 0.97 -18.55 0.88
N ASP A 19 1.97 -18.82 0.04
CA ASP A 19 3.00 -17.85 -0.32
C ASP A 19 2.39 -16.63 -1.04
N PRO A 20 2.92 -15.42 -0.78
CA PRO A 20 2.53 -14.24 -1.51
C PRO A 20 2.81 -14.43 -3.00
N LYS A 21 1.74 -14.48 -3.79
CA LYS A 21 1.78 -14.64 -5.24
C LYS A 21 1.16 -13.44 -5.90
N GLY A 22 1.92 -12.80 -6.78
CA GLY A 22 1.48 -11.66 -7.56
C GLY A 22 2.64 -10.73 -7.86
N ILE A 23 2.41 -9.80 -8.78
CA ILE A 23 3.39 -8.78 -9.14
C ILE A 23 3.59 -7.78 -7.98
N CYS A 24 2.54 -7.53 -7.19
CA CYS A 24 2.56 -6.57 -6.08
C CYS A 24 3.33 -7.04 -4.83
N HIS A 25 3.86 -8.26 -4.81
CA HIS A 25 4.83 -8.68 -3.78
C HIS A 25 6.24 -8.76 -4.37
N LYS A 26 6.36 -9.24 -5.60
CA LYS A 26 7.67 -9.44 -6.27
C LYS A 26 8.36 -8.14 -6.66
N GLN A 27 7.63 -7.06 -6.86
CA GLN A 27 8.16 -5.77 -7.33
C GLN A 27 8.22 -4.68 -6.25
N THR A 28 7.88 -4.98 -5.00
CA THR A 28 7.69 -3.97 -3.95
C THR A 28 8.45 -4.27 -2.67
N ASP A 29 9.52 -5.06 -2.73
CA ASP A 29 10.34 -5.30 -1.55
C ASP A 29 10.91 -3.97 -1.04
N GLY A 30 10.76 -3.70 0.26
CA GLY A 30 11.10 -2.41 0.88
C GLY A 30 10.20 -1.22 0.50
N PHE A 31 9.26 -1.35 -0.44
CA PHE A 31 8.48 -0.21 -0.95
C PHE A 31 7.54 0.40 0.10
N LEU A 32 7.01 -0.41 1.00
CA LEU A 32 6.19 0.10 2.11
C LEU A 32 7.01 0.95 3.07
N GLN A 33 8.20 0.49 3.43
CA GLN A 33 9.11 1.22 4.32
C GLN A 33 9.55 2.52 3.68
N TYR A 34 9.87 2.49 2.38
CA TYR A 34 10.19 3.68 1.61
C TYR A 34 9.05 4.73 1.65
N ILE A 35 7.80 4.31 1.46
CA ILE A 35 6.64 5.22 1.54
C ILE A 35 6.48 5.77 2.96
N GLU A 36 6.66 4.93 3.98
CA GLU A 36 6.55 5.34 5.38
C GLU A 36 7.60 6.40 5.74
N GLU A 37 8.85 6.22 5.31
CA GLU A 37 9.95 7.19 5.49
C GLU A 37 9.64 8.51 4.77
N GLU A 38 9.17 8.47 3.52
CA GLU A 38 8.81 9.68 2.76
C GLU A 38 7.63 10.45 3.37
N ILE A 39 6.65 9.76 3.97
CA ILE A 39 5.56 10.40 4.71
C ILE A 39 6.12 11.18 5.90
N LEU A 40 7.02 10.56 6.67
CA LEU A 40 7.63 11.15 7.85
C LEU A 40 8.54 12.34 7.49
N ASP A 41 9.41 12.16 6.49
CA ASP A 41 10.37 13.18 6.04
C ASP A 41 9.66 14.44 5.51
N ARG A 42 8.48 14.27 4.91
CA ARG A 42 7.66 15.37 4.38
C ARG A 42 6.65 15.92 5.39
N GLY A 43 6.55 15.32 6.58
CA GLY A 43 5.58 15.71 7.61
C GLY A 43 4.12 15.60 7.13
N LEU A 44 3.81 14.62 6.28
CA LEU A 44 2.46 14.42 5.76
C LEU A 44 1.58 13.73 6.81
N ASP A 45 0.34 14.20 6.99
CA ASP A 45 -0.65 13.51 7.83
C ASP A 45 -1.29 12.34 7.07
N MET A 46 -0.47 11.33 6.82
CA MET A 46 -0.86 10.14 6.07
C MET A 46 -0.44 8.88 6.79
N GLN A 47 -1.20 7.81 6.58
CA GLN A 47 -0.84 6.48 7.07
C GLN A 47 -0.74 5.51 5.90
N VAL A 48 0.41 4.84 5.78
CA VAL A 48 0.55 3.70 4.87
C VAL A 48 0.06 2.44 5.56
N VAL A 49 -0.75 1.66 4.86
CA VAL A 49 -1.33 0.41 5.35
C VAL A 49 -1.10 -0.67 4.31
N SER A 50 -0.49 -1.76 4.74
CA SER A 50 -0.32 -2.93 3.90
C SER A 50 -1.63 -3.71 3.81
N THR A 51 -1.99 -4.13 2.60
CA THR A 51 -3.26 -4.82 2.35
C THR A 51 -3.05 -6.13 1.61
N GLY A 52 -4.06 -7.00 1.73
CA GLY A 52 -4.16 -8.20 0.90
C GLY A 52 -4.43 -7.87 -0.58
N CYS A 53 -4.68 -8.90 -1.38
CA CYS A 53 -4.94 -8.73 -2.81
C CYS A 53 -6.17 -7.85 -3.09
N LEU A 54 -5.97 -6.75 -3.82
CA LEU A 54 -7.03 -5.85 -4.33
C LEU A 54 -7.62 -6.29 -5.68
N LYS A 55 -7.28 -7.49 -6.15
CA LYS A 55 -7.75 -8.10 -7.42
C LYS A 55 -7.41 -7.34 -8.70
N GLN A 56 -6.43 -6.42 -8.65
CA GLN A 56 -5.94 -5.65 -9.80
C GLN A 56 -4.49 -6.04 -10.16
N CYS A 57 -4.19 -7.33 -10.17
CA CYS A 57 -2.81 -7.82 -10.33
C CYS A 57 -2.17 -7.50 -11.70
N GLU A 58 -2.96 -7.17 -12.72
CA GLU A 58 -2.46 -6.88 -14.08
C GLU A 58 -1.72 -5.54 -14.16
N SER A 59 -2.11 -4.56 -13.33
CA SER A 59 -1.49 -3.24 -13.26
C SER A 59 -0.63 -3.07 -12.01
N GLY A 60 -0.33 -4.16 -11.29
CA GLY A 60 0.38 -4.05 -10.03
C GLY A 60 1.84 -3.59 -10.22
N PRO A 61 2.44 -2.99 -9.18
CA PRO A 61 1.95 -2.90 -7.81
C PRO A 61 0.84 -1.87 -7.57
N ILE A 62 -0.22 -2.29 -6.88
CA ILE A 62 -1.43 -1.47 -6.70
C ILE A 62 -1.39 -0.68 -5.40
N MET A 63 -1.73 0.60 -5.50
CA MET A 63 -1.88 1.51 -4.38
C MET A 63 -3.20 2.27 -4.48
N VAL A 64 -3.90 2.45 -3.35
CA VAL A 64 -5.16 3.20 -3.29
C VAL A 64 -5.08 4.28 -2.21
N ILE A 65 -5.38 5.52 -2.57
CA ILE A 65 -5.46 6.63 -1.63
C ILE A 65 -6.91 6.82 -1.19
N GLN A 66 -7.17 6.75 0.11
CA GLN A 66 -8.47 7.00 0.73
C GLN A 66 -8.46 8.33 1.50
N PRO A 67 -9.57 9.10 1.51
CA PRO A 67 -10.88 8.78 0.93
C PRO A 67 -11.04 9.13 -0.56
N ASP A 68 -10.02 9.70 -1.19
CA ASP A 68 -10.08 10.21 -2.58
C ASP A 68 -10.35 9.12 -3.64
N ASN A 69 -10.15 7.84 -3.28
CA ASN A 69 -10.30 6.66 -4.12
C ASN A 69 -9.45 6.76 -5.41
N TRP A 70 -8.21 7.25 -5.30
CA TRP A 70 -7.26 7.27 -6.40
C TRP A 70 -6.49 5.95 -6.47
N TRP A 71 -6.42 5.36 -7.66
CA TRP A 71 -5.79 4.06 -7.91
C TRP A 71 -4.54 4.26 -8.75
N PHE A 72 -3.44 3.66 -8.31
CA PHE A 72 -2.14 3.62 -8.98
C PHE A 72 -1.68 2.18 -9.12
#